data_AF-A0A1I2BIY9-F1
#
_entry.id   AF-A0A1I2BIY9-F1
#
_cell.length_a   1.000
_cell.length_b   1.000
_cell.length_c   1.000
_cell.angle_alpha   90.00
_cell.angle_beta   90.00
_cell.angle_gamma   90.00
#
_symmetry.space_group_name_H-M   'P 1'
#
loop_
_entity.id
_entity.type
_entity.pdbx_description
1 polymer ?
#
loop_
_entity_poly.entity_id
_entity_poly.type
_entity_poly.pdbx_seq_one_letter_code
_entity_poly.pdbx_strand_id
1 'polypeptide(L)'
;MPRGPLPGDSYIPRIQLSNFGASQRFVVALGEEEQGYFSMPGGQSGHPFSLYYGSGHADWVANKATTFCLGRLRTCSRSIKNI
;
A
#
# COMPACT_ATOMS: atom_id res chain seq x y z
N MET A 1 -9.29 -9.21 -4.23
CA MET A 1 -9.58 -8.44 -3.00
C MET A 1 -11.07 -8.17 -2.91
N PRO A 2 -11.64 -7.98 -1.71
CA PRO A 2 -13.05 -7.60 -1.54
C PRO A 2 -13.37 -6.37 -2.38
N ARG A 3 -14.52 -6.39 -3.06
CA ARG A 3 -14.97 -5.23 -3.83
C ARG A 3 -15.62 -4.23 -2.88
N GLY A 4 -15.17 -2.98 -2.94
CA GLY A 4 -15.75 -1.87 -2.21
C GLY A 4 -15.66 -0.59 -3.05
N PRO A 5 -16.58 0.37 -2.86
CA PRO A 5 -16.49 1.65 -3.55
C PRO A 5 -15.23 2.38 -3.09
N LEU A 6 -14.44 2.85 -4.06
CA LEU A 6 -13.27 3.69 -3.83
C LEU A 6 -13.41 4.97 -4.65
N PRO A 7 -12.99 6.12 -4.12
CA PRO A 7 -13.00 7.35 -4.90
C PRO A 7 -11.92 7.29 -5.99
N GLY A 8 -12.24 7.85 -7.14
CA GLY A 8 -11.38 7.85 -8.32
C GLY A 8 -12.18 7.81 -9.62
N ASP A 9 -11.52 8.11 -10.72
CA ASP A 9 -12.08 8.01 -12.07
C ASP A 9 -10.94 7.90 -13.11
N SER A 10 -11.27 7.64 -14.37
CA SER A 10 -10.33 7.54 -15.49
C SER A 10 -9.66 8.86 -15.89
N TYR A 11 -10.30 10.00 -15.57
CA TYR A 11 -9.85 11.34 -16.02
C TYR A 11 -9.26 12.21 -14.91
N ILE A 12 -8.99 11.63 -13.73
CA ILE A 12 -8.41 12.35 -12.59
C ILE A 12 -7.13 11.66 -12.11
N PRO A 13 -6.21 12.38 -11.43
CA PRO A 13 -4.94 11.79 -10.97
C PRO A 13 -5.12 10.54 -10.10
N ARG A 14 -6.21 10.48 -9.32
CA ARG A 14 -6.60 9.30 -8.56
C ARG A 14 -7.34 8.30 -9.46
N ILE A 15 -6.58 7.59 -10.29
CA ILE A 15 -7.11 6.53 -11.15
C ILE A 15 -7.56 5.31 -10.32
N GLN A 16 -8.87 5.04 -10.31
CA GLN A 16 -9.45 3.88 -9.66
C GLN A 16 -10.76 3.49 -10.35
N LEU A 17 -10.72 2.37 -11.07
CA LEU A 17 -11.85 1.72 -11.72
C LEU A 17 -12.09 0.35 -11.08
N SER A 18 -13.12 -0.36 -11.53
CA SER A 18 -13.49 -1.68 -11.00
C SER A 18 -12.45 -2.77 -11.27
N ASN A 19 -11.71 -2.66 -12.37
CA ASN A 19 -10.72 -3.63 -12.85
C ASN A 19 -9.35 -3.00 -13.14
N PHE A 20 -9.18 -1.70 -12.90
CA PHE A 20 -7.95 -0.98 -13.22
C PHE A 20 -7.69 0.13 -12.19
N GLY A 21 -6.43 0.46 -11.96
CA GLY A 21 -6.04 1.50 -11.00
C GLY A 21 -4.54 1.49 -10.78
N ALA A 22 -4.08 2.34 -9.86
CA ALA A 22 -2.67 2.39 -9.49
C ALA A 22 -2.21 1.06 -8.88
N SER A 23 -1.09 0.52 -9.36
CA SER A 23 -0.45 -0.69 -8.82
C SER A 23 0.27 -0.44 -7.49
N GLN A 24 0.66 0.81 -7.23
CA GLN A 24 1.32 1.27 -6.01
C GLN A 24 1.24 2.79 -5.88
N ARG A 25 1.45 3.31 -4.67
CA ARG A 25 1.59 4.74 -4.37
C ARG A 25 2.79 4.91 -3.44
N PHE A 26 3.74 5.75 -3.81
CA PHE A 26 4.89 6.02 -2.96
C PHE A 26 5.43 7.42 -3.19
N VAL A 27 6.00 8.01 -2.15
CA VAL A 27 6.71 9.30 -2.20
C VAL A 27 7.89 9.20 -1.26
N VAL A 28 9.04 9.68 -1.71
CA VAL A 28 10.29 9.65 -0.97
C VAL A 28 11.03 10.96 -1.26
N ALA A 29 11.41 11.67 -0.20
CA ALA A 29 12.32 12.80 -0.31
C ALA A 29 13.77 12.30 -0.18
N LEU A 30 14.67 12.83 -1.00
CA LEU A 30 16.08 12.50 -0.95
C LEU A 30 16.68 12.98 0.38
N GLY A 31 17.38 12.12 1.10
CA GLY A 31 17.95 12.41 2.42
C GLY A 31 16.95 12.35 3.59
N GLU A 32 15.65 12.14 3.31
CA GLU A 32 14.61 11.92 4.31
C GLU A 32 13.81 10.65 4.00
N GLU A 33 14.52 9.59 3.59
CA GLU A 33 13.90 8.35 3.11
C GLU A 33 13.01 7.68 4.19
N GLU A 34 13.36 7.85 5.47
CA GLU A 34 12.58 7.34 6.60
C GLU A 34 11.19 7.99 6.75
N GLN A 35 11.01 9.19 6.18
CA GLN A 35 9.71 9.89 6.16
C GLN A 35 8.87 9.53 4.92
N GLY A 36 9.44 8.76 3.99
CA GLY A 36 8.73 8.29 2.82
C GLY A 36 7.57 7.37 3.19
N TYR A 37 6.62 7.24 2.27
CA TYR A 37 5.56 6.25 2.40
C TYR A 37 5.45 5.39 1.14
N PHE A 38 4.94 4.18 1.32
CA PHE A 38 4.70 3.21 0.28
C PHE A 38 3.41 2.44 0.56
N SER A 39 2.53 2.32 -0.41
CA SER A 39 1.24 1.64 -0.27
C SER A 39 0.90 0.86 -1.53
N MET A 40 0.32 -0.33 -1.35
CA MET A 40 -0.11 -1.22 -2.43
C MET A 40 -1.55 -1.68 -2.22
N PRO A 41 -2.32 -1.88 -3.30
CA PRO A 41 -3.71 -2.34 -3.24
C PRO A 41 -3.88 -3.76 -2.71
N GLY A 42 -2.81 -4.56 -2.71
CA GLY A 42 -2.72 -5.88 -2.09
C GLY A 42 -1.49 -5.95 -1.19
N GLY A 43 -0.84 -7.10 -1.12
CA GLY A 43 0.50 -7.21 -0.56
C GLY A 43 1.53 -7.63 -1.61
N GLN A 44 2.75 -7.91 -1.15
CA GLN A 44 3.89 -8.22 -2.01
C GLN A 44 3.77 -9.56 -2.76
N SER A 45 2.89 -10.47 -2.31
CA SER A 45 2.72 -11.77 -2.95
C SER A 45 1.58 -11.75 -3.97
N GLY A 46 1.83 -12.30 -5.16
CA GLY A 46 0.77 -12.58 -6.13
C GLY A 46 0.01 -13.87 -5.86
N HIS A 47 0.44 -14.68 -4.88
CA HIS A 47 -0.14 -16.00 -4.62
C HIS A 47 -1.35 -15.90 -3.69
N PRO A 48 -2.58 -16.30 -4.08
CA PRO A 48 -3.80 -16.09 -3.30
C PRO A 48 -3.78 -16.66 -1.88
N PHE A 49 -3.05 -17.75 -1.64
CA PHE A 49 -2.93 -18.38 -0.31
C PHE A 49 -1.76 -17.83 0.53
N SER A 50 -1.01 -16.86 0.03
CA SER A 50 0.02 -16.22 0.83
C SER A 50 -0.60 -15.29 1.86
N LEU A 51 -0.08 -15.31 3.09
CA LEU A 51 -0.38 -14.28 4.11
C LEU A 51 -0.10 -12.85 3.60
N TYR A 52 0.79 -12.71 2.61
CA TYR A 52 1.16 -11.43 2.01
C TYR A 52 0.38 -11.11 0.73
N TYR A 53 -0.68 -11.85 0.39
CA TYR A 53 -1.50 -11.53 -0.78
C TYR A 53 -2.32 -10.26 -0.58
N GLY A 54 -2.93 -10.11 0.60
CA GLY A 54 -3.85 -9.00 0.92
C GLY A 54 -3.41 -8.09 2.07
N SER A 55 -2.19 -8.26 2.58
CA SER A 55 -1.72 -7.62 3.82
C SER A 55 -1.60 -6.09 3.79
N GLY A 56 -1.77 -5.44 2.63
CA GLY A 56 -1.82 -3.97 2.49
C GLY A 56 -3.19 -3.42 2.08
N HIS A 57 -4.18 -4.27 1.81
CA HIS A 57 -5.43 -3.83 1.18
C HIS A 57 -6.25 -2.89 2.09
N ALA A 58 -6.32 -3.17 3.39
CA ALA A 58 -7.07 -2.32 4.33
C ALA A 58 -6.49 -0.90 4.42
N ASP A 59 -5.16 -0.79 4.46
CA ASP A 59 -4.46 0.49 4.50
C ASP A 59 -4.61 1.26 3.17
N TRP A 60 -4.60 0.55 2.04
CA TRP A 60 -4.89 1.13 0.72
C TRP A 60 -6.28 1.76 0.64
N VAL A 61 -7.31 1.02 1.09
CA VAL A 61 -8.71 1.49 1.09
C VAL A 61 -8.87 2.71 2.00
N ALA A 62 -8.26 2.67 3.18
CA ALA A 62 -8.28 3.76 4.14
C ALA A 62 -7.37 4.95 3.77
N ASN A 63 -6.59 4.85 2.68
CA ASN A 63 -5.52 5.79 2.32
C ASN A 63 -4.55 6.06 3.48
N LYS A 64 -4.24 5.03 4.28
CA LYS A 64 -3.25 5.11 5.34
C LYS A 64 -1.85 5.00 4.74
N ALA A 65 -0.97 5.94 5.11
CA ALA A 65 0.43 5.89 4.73
C ALA A 65 1.14 4.79 5.52
N THR A 66 1.78 3.86 4.81
CA THR A 66 2.68 2.87 5.41
C THR A 66 4.10 3.35 5.20
N THR A 67 4.91 3.32 6.25
CA THR A 67 6.31 3.79 6.21
C THR A 67 7.09 3.09 5.09
N PHE A 68 7.80 3.88 4.29
CA PHE A 68 8.71 3.38 3.29
C PHE A 68 10.00 2.93 3.97
N CYS A 69 10.33 1.65 3.83
CA CYS A 69 11.47 1.06 4.53
C CYS A 69 12.54 0.64 3.52
N LEU A 70 13.58 1.47 3.41
CA LEU A 70 14.82 1.18 2.68
C LEU A 70 15.84 0.52 3.62
N GLY A 71 16.32 -0.67 3.26
CA GLY A 71 17.50 -1.26 3.90
C GLY A 71 17.33 -1.72 5.35
N ARG A 72 18.40 -1.62 6.14
CA ARG A 72 18.58 -2.36 7.40
C ARG A 72 17.52 -1.98 8.44
N LEU A 73 16.73 -2.98 8.83
CA LEU A 73 15.53 -2.99 9.69
C LEU A 73 15.65 -2.40 11.12
N ARG A 74 16.18 -1.18 11.32
CA ARG A 74 16.31 -0.64 12.70
C ARG A 74 15.09 0.12 13.20
N THR A 75 14.28 0.72 12.33
CA THR A 75 13.21 1.65 12.73
C THR A 75 11.84 1.36 12.10
N CYS A 76 11.75 0.38 11.19
CA CYS A 76 10.50 -0.05 10.58
C CYS A 76 9.72 -0.98 11.53
N SER A 77 9.24 -0.44 12.67
CA SER A 77 8.35 -1.16 13.57
C SER A 77 6.97 -1.26 12.92
N ARG A 78 6.76 -2.31 12.12
CA ARG A 78 5.38 -2.72 11.82
C ARG A 78 4.85 -3.34 13.10
N SER A 79 3.92 -2.65 13.76
CA SER A 79 3.13 -3.23 14.84
C SER A 79 2.30 -4.37 14.25
N ILE A 80 2.89 -5.56 14.18
CA ILE A 80 2.17 -6.82 14.09
C ILE A 80 1.60 -7.04 15.50
N LYS A 81 0.56 -6.27 15.83
CA LYS A 81 -0.34 -6.63 16.93
C LYS A 81 -1.54 -7.35 16.32
N ASN A 82 -1.58 -8.63 16.64
CA ASN A 82 -2.71 -9.56 16.57
C ASN A 82 -3.01 -10.19 15.21
N ILE A 83 -2.70 -11.51 15.18
CA ILE A 83 -3.51 -12.64 14.67
C ILE A 83 -4.09 -12.47 13.26
#